data_AF-A0A960PT78-F1
#
_entry.id   AF-A0A960PT78-F1
#
_cell.length_a   1.000
_cell.length_b   1.000
_cell.length_c   1.000
_cell.angle_alpha   90.00
_cell.angle_beta   90.00
_cell.angle_gamma   90.00
#
_symmetry.space_group_name_H-M   'P 1'
#
loop_
_entity.id
_entity.type
_entity.pdbx_description
1 polymer ?
#
loop_
_entity_poly.entity_id
_entity_poly.type
_entity_poly.pdbx_seq_one_letter_code
_entity_poly.pdbx_strand_id
1 'polypeptide(L)'
;AAVTAAVMVALDAWQGRSASPEELRRRALEAERRQHGLPSGVDTATVLGGGILWAERREEELWTSPVVSSPEVLSRFTLFDTGTPAEPTGTVVAEVRALKEQAPHRVEALLERMEAATRLFRRSLLGSEEEDLLFSIRTFQRCLEDLGVVPREVQHRVRQVEAAGGGAKISGAGSLSGPGAGSLLVYHPKPEAVDHWPFLSELRRFQVPFADAGVRVEAPLPSSENGQP
;
A
#
# COMPACT_ATOMS: atom_id res chain seq x y z
N ALA A 1 -1.91 -0.83 12.59
CA ALA A 1 -0.58 -0.19 12.56
C ALA A 1 -0.58 1.27 13.03
N ALA A 2 -1.04 2.23 12.21
CA ALA A 2 -0.82 3.66 12.43
C ALA A 2 -1.28 4.17 13.80
N VAL A 3 -2.54 3.86 14.17
CA VAL A 3 -3.11 4.25 15.48
C VAL A 3 -2.33 3.61 16.63
N THR A 4 -2.03 2.31 16.52
CA THR A 4 -1.25 1.58 17.53
C THR A 4 0.11 2.22 17.76
N ALA A 5 0.85 2.52 16.69
CA ALA A 5 2.16 3.15 16.78
C ALA A 5 2.06 4.56 17.39
N ALA A 6 1.09 5.37 16.96
CA ALA A 6 0.88 6.71 17.49
C ALA A 6 0.58 6.71 18.99
N VAL A 7 -0.31 5.82 19.45
CA VAL A 7 -0.65 5.67 20.87
C VAL A 7 0.55 5.21 21.69
N MET A 8 1.34 4.26 21.17
CA MET A 8 2.56 3.78 21.85
C MET A 8 3.60 4.89 22.00
N VAL A 9 3.87 5.61 20.91
CA VAL A 9 4.84 6.71 20.91
C VAL A 9 4.38 7.86 21.82
N ALA A 10 3.09 8.20 21.81
CA ALA A 10 2.52 9.19 22.71
C ALA A 10 2.64 8.77 24.19
N LEU A 11 2.40 7.49 24.50
CA LEU A 11 2.54 6.96 25.86
C LEU A 11 3.99 6.97 26.34
N ASP A 12 4.94 6.58 25.50
CA ASP A 12 6.35 6.63 25.84
C ASP A 12 6.82 8.07 26.06
N ALA A 13 6.42 9.01 25.21
CA ALA A 13 6.69 10.44 25.38
C ALA A 13 6.10 10.98 26.70
N TRP A 14 4.84 10.64 27.02
CA TRP A 14 4.19 11.07 28.26
C TRP A 14 4.89 10.52 29.52
N GLN A 15 5.44 9.31 29.46
CA GLN A 15 6.18 8.70 30.57
C GLN A 15 7.66 9.11 30.61
N GLY A 16 8.12 9.97 29.69
CA GLY A 16 9.54 10.33 29.57
C GLY A 16 10.43 9.15 29.16
N ARG A 17 9.87 8.12 28.51
CA ARG A 17 10.62 6.98 27.99
C ARG A 17 11.02 7.24 26.55
N SER A 18 12.23 6.86 26.19
CA SER A 18 12.62 6.64 24.80
C SER A 18 12.66 5.14 24.54
N ALA A 19 11.94 4.69 23.53
CA ALA A 19 12.05 3.33 23.03
C ALA A 19 12.87 3.35 21.74
N SER A 20 13.73 2.35 21.55
CA SER A 20 14.39 2.19 20.26
C SER A 20 13.35 1.87 19.17
N PRO A 21 13.64 2.16 17.88
CA PRO A 21 12.75 1.78 16.78
C PRO A 21 12.42 0.29 16.77
N GLU A 22 13.35 -0.56 17.19
CA GLU A 22 13.17 -2.00 17.29
C GLU A 22 12.22 -2.40 18.41
N GLU A 23 12.32 -1.76 19.58
CA GLU A 23 11.39 -1.98 20.68
C GLU A 23 9.97 -1.54 20.34
N LEU A 24 9.81 -0.38 19.69
CA LEU A 24 8.52 0.10 19.20
C LEU A 24 7.92 -0.88 18.19
N ARG A 25 8.73 -1.36 17.24
CA ARG A 25 8.32 -2.37 16.26
C ARG A 25 7.85 -3.65 16.93
N ARG A 26 8.60 -4.16 17.90
CA ARG A 26 8.25 -5.37 18.66
C ARG A 26 6.92 -5.21 19.40
N ARG A 27 6.73 -4.10 20.11
CA ARG A 27 5.50 -3.80 20.86
C ARG A 27 4.30 -3.63 19.93
N ALA A 28 4.46 -2.88 18.84
CA ALA A 28 3.41 -2.65 17.86
C ALA A 28 2.96 -3.96 17.18
N LEU A 29 3.91 -4.82 16.81
CA LEU A 29 3.61 -6.14 16.25
C LEU A 29 2.88 -7.04 17.26
N GLU A 30 3.25 -6.99 18.53
CA GLU A 30 2.57 -7.72 19.61
C GLU A 30 1.11 -7.26 19.79
N ALA A 31 0.86 -5.95 19.72
CA ALA A 31 -0.48 -5.39 19.76
C ALA A 31 -1.31 -5.80 18.53
N GLU A 32 -0.73 -5.77 17.33
CA GLU A 32 -1.42 -6.25 16.12
C GLU A 32 -1.74 -7.74 16.15
N ARG A 33 -0.83 -8.57 16.71
CA ARG A 33 -1.07 -10.01 16.92
C ARG A 33 -2.30 -10.24 17.79
N ARG A 34 -2.48 -9.46 18.84
CA ARG A 34 -3.65 -9.56 19.73
C ARG A 34 -4.96 -9.14 19.04
N GLN A 35 -4.91 -8.17 18.12
CA GLN A 35 -6.10 -7.65 17.44
C GLN A 35 -6.51 -8.46 16.19
N HIS A 36 -5.53 -8.92 15.42
CA HIS A 36 -5.74 -9.49 14.08
C HIS A 36 -5.20 -10.93 13.94
N GLY A 37 -4.67 -11.52 15.02
CA GLY A 37 -4.11 -12.87 15.04
C GLY A 37 -2.71 -12.95 14.44
N LEU A 38 -2.63 -12.97 13.10
CA LEU A 38 -1.39 -13.16 12.35
C LEU A 38 -1.09 -11.94 11.45
N PRO A 39 -0.57 -10.84 12.01
CA PRO A 39 -0.17 -9.68 11.23
C PRO A 39 1.07 -10.00 10.39
N SER A 40 1.11 -9.44 9.17
CA SER A 40 2.28 -9.53 8.30
C SER A 40 3.50 -8.82 8.90
N GLY A 41 3.26 -7.76 9.69
CA GLY A 41 4.25 -6.85 10.25
C GLY A 41 4.68 -5.74 9.29
N VAL A 42 4.24 -5.78 8.02
CA VAL A 42 4.62 -4.81 6.99
C VAL A 42 4.05 -3.44 7.33
N ASP A 43 2.76 -3.36 7.66
CA ASP A 43 2.09 -2.09 7.99
C ASP A 43 2.76 -1.40 9.19
N THR A 44 3.10 -2.17 10.22
CA THR A 44 3.84 -1.67 11.39
C THR A 44 5.22 -1.14 10.99
N ALA A 45 5.96 -1.89 10.18
CA ALA A 45 7.28 -1.46 9.72
C ALA A 45 7.21 -0.18 8.88
N THR A 46 6.22 -0.07 7.97
CA THR A 46 6.01 1.13 7.14
C THR A 46 5.64 2.35 7.97
N VAL A 47 4.74 2.22 8.94
CA VAL A 47 4.34 3.33 9.81
C VAL A 47 5.52 3.83 10.65
N LEU A 48 6.35 2.93 11.16
CA LEU A 48 7.49 3.31 12.00
C LEU A 48 8.67 3.85 11.18
N GLY A 49 8.98 3.21 10.06
CA GLY A 49 10.14 3.56 9.22
C GLY A 49 9.90 4.72 8.25
N GLY A 50 8.65 4.91 7.80
CA GLY A 50 8.34 5.83 6.71
C GLY A 50 8.94 5.40 5.38
N GLY A 51 8.81 6.28 4.38
CA GLY A 51 9.39 6.11 3.06
C GLY A 51 8.82 4.90 2.30
N ILE A 52 9.65 4.33 1.41
CA ILE A 52 9.35 3.10 0.69
C ILE A 52 10.21 1.99 1.28
N LEU A 53 9.59 0.87 1.64
CA LEU A 53 10.27 -0.28 2.22
C LEU A 53 10.19 -1.48 1.28
N TRP A 54 11.32 -2.15 1.10
CA TRP A 54 11.37 -3.52 0.63
C TRP A 54 11.10 -4.43 1.83
N ALA A 55 10.08 -5.28 1.73
CA ALA A 55 9.69 -6.21 2.78
C ALA A 55 9.81 -7.65 2.27
N GLU A 56 10.47 -8.50 3.03
CA GLU A 56 10.75 -9.89 2.66
C GLU A 56 10.68 -10.78 3.90
N ARG A 57 10.05 -11.95 3.80
CA ARG A 57 10.04 -12.92 4.89
C ARG A 57 11.17 -13.94 4.70
N ARG A 58 12.06 -14.06 5.68
CA ARG A 58 13.17 -15.03 5.70
C ARG A 58 13.11 -15.79 7.01
N GLU A 59 13.07 -17.13 6.95
CA GLU A 59 13.11 -18.00 8.15
C GLU A 59 12.14 -17.52 9.26
N GLU A 60 10.89 -17.21 8.86
CA GLU A 60 9.79 -16.68 9.69
C GLU A 60 9.89 -15.20 10.11
N GLU A 61 11.04 -14.56 9.98
CA GLU A 61 11.23 -13.15 10.31
C GLU A 61 10.91 -12.21 9.14
N LEU A 62 10.35 -11.04 9.45
CA LEU A 62 10.14 -9.97 8.48
C LEU A 62 11.37 -9.07 8.42
N TRP A 63 12.04 -9.10 7.27
CA TRP A 63 13.15 -8.21 6.93
C TRP A 63 12.64 -7.01 6.13
N THR A 64 13.06 -5.82 6.54
CA THR A 64 12.70 -4.58 5.87
C THR A 64 13.94 -3.76 5.58
N SER A 65 14.06 -3.22 4.37
CA SER A 65 15.12 -2.26 4.03
C SER A 65 14.54 -1.07 3.26
N PRO A 66 15.07 0.14 3.46
CA PRO A 66 14.63 1.31 2.72
C PRO A 66 14.92 1.14 1.23
N VAL A 67 14.02 1.64 0.40
CA VAL A 67 14.16 1.72 -1.05
C VAL A 67 14.33 3.17 -1.43
N VAL A 68 15.43 3.45 -2.13
CA VAL A 68 15.67 4.76 -2.73
C VAL A 68 14.77 4.91 -3.94
N SER A 69 14.13 6.07 -4.06
CA SER A 69 13.24 6.41 -5.17
C SER A 69 13.45 7.86 -5.59
N SER A 70 13.23 8.14 -6.87
CA SER A 70 13.20 9.50 -7.39
C SER A 70 11.89 10.20 -6.98
N PRO A 71 11.94 11.39 -6.36
CA PRO A 71 10.74 12.19 -6.09
C PRO A 71 9.92 12.49 -7.35
N GLU A 72 10.59 12.62 -8.50
CA GLU A 72 9.94 12.81 -9.79
C GLU A 72 9.14 11.59 -10.22
N VAL A 73 9.64 10.37 -9.96
CA VAL A 73 8.86 9.16 -10.23
C VAL A 73 7.66 9.08 -9.29
N LEU A 74 7.84 9.44 -8.02
CA LEU A 74 6.76 9.39 -7.03
C LEU A 74 5.65 10.40 -7.31
N SER A 75 5.97 11.58 -7.83
CA SER A 75 4.97 12.61 -8.18
C SER A 75 4.05 12.19 -9.34
N ARG A 76 4.42 11.15 -10.08
CA ARG A 76 3.63 10.57 -11.19
C ARG A 76 2.58 9.56 -10.72
N PHE A 77 2.57 9.21 -9.44
CA PHE A 77 1.55 8.36 -8.85
C PHE A 77 0.38 9.18 -8.30
N THR A 78 -0.82 8.64 -8.44
CA THR A 78 -2.04 9.16 -7.83
C THR A 78 -2.80 8.02 -7.19
N LEU A 79 -3.47 8.29 -6.07
CA LEU A 79 -4.28 7.31 -5.36
C LEU A 79 -5.76 7.71 -5.42
N PHE A 80 -6.62 6.75 -5.77
CA PHE A 80 -8.06 6.90 -5.80
C PHE A 80 -8.74 5.92 -4.85
N ASP A 81 -9.90 6.29 -4.33
CA ASP A 81 -10.79 5.41 -3.58
C ASP A 81 -11.82 4.81 -4.53
N THR A 82 -11.81 3.48 -4.69
CA THR A 82 -12.82 2.75 -5.48
C THR A 82 -14.06 2.37 -4.68
N GLY A 83 -14.09 2.71 -3.40
CA GLY A 83 -15.13 2.31 -2.46
C GLY A 83 -14.70 1.14 -1.59
N THR A 84 -15.45 0.92 -0.51
CA THR A 84 -15.19 -0.12 0.48
C THR A 84 -15.37 -1.52 -0.14
N PRO A 85 -14.42 -2.46 0.06
CA PRO A 85 -14.61 -3.86 -0.28
C PRO A 85 -15.90 -4.42 0.33
N ALA A 86 -16.61 -5.27 -0.41
CA ALA A 86 -17.83 -5.90 0.05
C ALA A 86 -17.56 -6.93 1.18
N GLU A 87 -16.38 -7.53 1.17
CA GLU A 87 -15.98 -8.56 2.13
C GLU A 87 -14.88 -8.09 3.09
N PRO A 88 -14.86 -8.62 4.33
CA PRO A 88 -13.72 -8.45 5.22
C PRO A 88 -12.44 -9.03 4.60
N THR A 89 -11.29 -8.40 4.86
CA THR A 89 -9.97 -8.86 4.42
C THR A 89 -9.72 -10.34 4.69
N GLY A 90 -10.16 -10.85 5.84
CA GLY A 90 -10.01 -12.26 6.21
C GLY A 90 -10.70 -13.23 5.25
N THR A 91 -11.86 -12.86 4.71
CA THR A 91 -12.60 -13.65 3.73
C THR A 91 -11.86 -13.71 2.40
N VAL A 92 -11.36 -12.56 1.91
CA VAL A 92 -10.58 -12.51 0.66
C VAL A 92 -9.32 -13.37 0.77
N VAL A 93 -8.62 -13.30 1.91
CA VAL A 93 -7.43 -14.12 2.17
C VAL A 93 -7.76 -15.61 2.26
N ALA A 94 -8.91 -15.97 2.83
CA ALA A 94 -9.38 -17.35 2.90
C ALA A 94 -9.67 -17.92 1.50
N GLU A 95 -10.30 -17.14 0.61
CA GLU A 95 -10.55 -17.57 -0.77
C GLU A 95 -9.25 -17.77 -1.56
N VAL A 96 -8.27 -16.86 -1.44
CA VAL A 96 -6.96 -17.06 -2.07
C VAL A 96 -6.26 -18.31 -1.54
N ARG A 97 -6.41 -18.62 -0.24
CA ARG A 97 -5.89 -19.86 0.35
C ARG A 97 -6.59 -21.10 -0.23
N ALA A 98 -7.91 -21.09 -0.32
CA ALA A 98 -8.68 -22.18 -0.90
C ALA A 98 -8.30 -22.39 -2.38
N LEU A 99 -8.12 -21.32 -3.15
CA LEU A 99 -7.64 -21.39 -4.53
C LEU A 99 -6.24 -22.01 -4.62
N LYS A 100 -5.34 -21.67 -3.68
CA LYS A 100 -4.00 -22.27 -3.61
C LYS A 100 -4.06 -23.78 -3.31
N GLU A 101 -4.95 -24.21 -2.43
CA GLU A 101 -5.15 -25.63 -2.12
C GLU A 101 -5.72 -26.41 -3.32
N GLN A 102 -6.61 -25.78 -4.09
CA GLN A 102 -7.24 -26.39 -5.27
C GLN A 102 -6.33 -26.41 -6.51
N ALA A 103 -5.52 -25.36 -6.71
CA ALA A 103 -4.70 -25.17 -7.89
C ALA A 103 -3.29 -24.62 -7.53
N PRO A 104 -2.46 -25.39 -6.80
CA PRO A 104 -1.21 -24.91 -6.22
C PRO A 104 -0.24 -24.38 -7.28
N HIS A 105 0.00 -25.12 -8.37
CA HIS A 105 0.90 -24.70 -9.44
C HIS A 105 0.46 -23.42 -10.15
N ARG A 106 -0.86 -23.21 -10.30
CA ARG A 106 -1.40 -21.98 -10.89
C ARG A 106 -1.11 -20.80 -9.97
N VAL A 107 -1.40 -20.93 -8.68
CA VAL A 107 -1.18 -19.86 -7.71
C VAL A 107 0.31 -19.58 -7.52
N GLU A 108 1.15 -20.62 -7.47
CA GLU A 108 2.61 -20.48 -7.41
C GLU A 108 3.15 -19.68 -8.61
N ALA A 109 2.74 -20.01 -9.83
CA ALA A 109 3.14 -19.26 -11.02
C ALA A 109 2.67 -17.78 -10.98
N LEU A 110 1.50 -17.49 -10.41
CA LEU A 110 1.04 -16.11 -10.20
C LEU A 110 1.92 -15.38 -9.18
N LEU A 111 2.26 -16.02 -8.06
CA LEU A 111 3.10 -15.45 -7.01
C LEU A 111 4.53 -15.18 -7.51
N GLU A 112 5.11 -16.09 -8.30
CA GLU A 112 6.42 -15.89 -8.94
C GLU A 112 6.40 -14.68 -9.90
N ARG A 113 5.34 -14.54 -10.71
CA ARG A 113 5.16 -13.39 -11.59
C ARG A 113 5.01 -12.08 -10.80
N MET A 114 4.27 -12.10 -9.69
CA MET A 114 4.14 -10.95 -8.79
C MET A 114 5.50 -10.57 -8.17
N GLU A 115 6.29 -11.55 -7.74
CA GLU A 115 7.63 -11.30 -7.21
C GLU A 115 8.54 -10.65 -8.27
N ALA A 116 8.58 -11.21 -9.49
CA ALA A 116 9.34 -10.66 -10.60
C ALA A 116 8.92 -9.21 -10.92
N ALA A 117 7.61 -8.95 -10.98
CA ALA A 117 7.06 -7.61 -11.17
C ALA A 117 7.48 -6.65 -10.04
N THR A 118 7.45 -7.11 -8.78
CA THR A 118 7.85 -6.28 -7.62
C THR A 118 9.34 -5.93 -7.66
N ARG A 119 10.20 -6.89 -8.02
CA ARG A 119 11.65 -6.65 -8.18
C ARG A 119 11.93 -5.70 -9.33
N LEU A 120 11.19 -5.81 -10.43
CA LEU A 120 11.28 -4.88 -11.55
C LEU A 120 10.86 -3.47 -11.12
N PHE A 121 9.67 -3.33 -10.53
CA PHE A 121 9.14 -2.07 -10.00
C PHE A 121 10.16 -1.37 -9.10
N ARG A 122 10.76 -2.10 -8.15
CA ARG A 122 11.78 -1.57 -7.23
C ARG A 122 12.96 -0.92 -7.98
N ARG A 123 13.45 -1.55 -9.06
CA ARG A 123 14.58 -1.02 -9.84
C ARG A 123 14.18 0.23 -10.62
N SER A 124 12.96 0.25 -11.16
CA SER A 124 12.42 1.36 -11.96
C SER A 124 12.13 2.63 -11.15
N LEU A 125 12.03 2.54 -9.81
CA LEU A 125 11.79 3.70 -8.94
C LEU A 125 12.90 4.77 -8.97
N LEU A 126 14.07 4.48 -9.56
CA LEU A 126 15.17 5.43 -9.70
C LEU A 126 15.03 6.38 -10.90
N GLY A 127 14.12 6.12 -11.85
CA GLY A 127 13.70 7.10 -12.86
C GLY A 127 14.14 6.89 -14.31
N SER A 128 14.82 5.81 -14.67
CA SER A 128 15.23 5.55 -16.06
C SER A 128 14.34 4.55 -16.82
N GLU A 129 13.43 3.83 -16.14
CA GLU A 129 12.75 2.66 -16.71
C GLU A 129 11.22 2.80 -16.67
N GLU A 130 10.67 3.79 -17.38
CA GLU A 130 9.23 4.07 -17.40
C GLU A 130 8.39 2.90 -17.92
N GLU A 131 8.84 2.26 -19.01
CA GLU A 131 8.16 1.09 -19.58
C GLU A 131 8.15 -0.08 -18.59
N ASP A 132 9.25 -0.32 -17.88
CA ASP A 132 9.33 -1.35 -16.84
C ASP A 132 8.42 -1.05 -15.65
N LEU A 133 8.27 0.23 -15.28
CA LEU A 133 7.36 0.65 -14.22
C LEU A 133 5.90 0.39 -14.62
N LEU A 134 5.50 0.76 -15.83
CA LEU A 134 4.17 0.44 -16.37
C LEU A 134 3.96 -1.07 -16.47
N PHE A 135 4.94 -1.79 -17.02
CA PHE A 135 4.87 -3.24 -17.19
C PHE A 135 4.72 -3.96 -15.85
N SER A 136 5.50 -3.57 -14.83
CA SER A 136 5.42 -4.16 -13.50
C SER A 136 4.07 -3.91 -12.82
N ILE A 137 3.55 -2.67 -12.87
CA ILE A 137 2.23 -2.33 -12.31
C ILE A 137 1.13 -3.17 -12.97
N ARG A 138 1.08 -3.17 -14.31
CA ARG A 138 0.06 -3.88 -15.10
C ARG A 138 0.17 -5.40 -14.90
N THR A 139 1.38 -5.95 -14.86
CA THR A 139 1.61 -7.37 -14.64
C THR A 139 1.10 -7.81 -13.27
N PHE A 140 1.42 -7.05 -12.22
CA PHE A 140 0.94 -7.36 -10.87
C PHE A 140 -0.59 -7.28 -10.83
N GLN A 141 -1.18 -6.22 -11.37
CA GLN A 141 -2.63 -6.05 -11.40
C GLN A 141 -3.33 -7.22 -12.11
N ARG A 142 -2.84 -7.67 -13.27
CA ARG A 142 -3.37 -8.86 -13.96
C ARG A 142 -3.28 -10.12 -13.09
N CYS A 143 -2.19 -10.30 -12.35
CA CYS A 143 -2.06 -11.44 -11.45
C CYS A 143 -3.09 -11.38 -10.29
N LEU A 144 -3.43 -10.18 -9.79
CA LEU A 144 -4.49 -10.01 -8.78
C LEU A 144 -5.88 -10.34 -9.34
N GLU A 145 -6.13 -9.97 -10.60
CA GLU A 145 -7.36 -10.33 -11.31
C GLU A 145 -7.45 -11.85 -11.52
N ASP A 146 -6.34 -12.50 -11.89
CA ASP A 146 -6.23 -13.96 -12.04
C ASP A 146 -6.39 -14.72 -10.71
N LEU A 147 -6.09 -14.07 -9.57
CA LEU A 147 -6.39 -14.57 -8.21
C LEU A 147 -7.86 -14.38 -7.82
N GLY A 148 -8.63 -13.59 -8.57
CA GLY A 148 -10.05 -13.36 -8.30
C GLY A 148 -10.34 -12.30 -7.23
N VAL A 149 -9.38 -11.45 -6.89
CA VAL A 149 -9.52 -10.43 -5.82
C VAL A 149 -9.78 -9.01 -6.33
N VAL A 150 -10.14 -8.89 -7.61
CA VAL A 150 -10.42 -7.60 -8.26
C VAL A 150 -11.79 -7.69 -8.92
N PRO A 151 -12.81 -6.95 -8.45
CA PRO A 151 -14.13 -6.95 -9.07
C PRO A 151 -14.13 -6.38 -10.50
N ARG A 152 -15.12 -6.78 -11.31
CA ARG A 152 -15.19 -6.43 -12.75
C ARG A 152 -15.23 -4.92 -12.99
N GLU A 153 -15.92 -4.18 -12.14
CA GLU A 153 -16.04 -2.73 -12.19
C GLU A 153 -14.67 -2.07 -12.02
N VAL A 154 -13.87 -2.55 -11.07
CA VAL A 154 -12.50 -2.07 -10.86
C VAL A 154 -11.60 -2.48 -12.02
N GLN A 155 -11.73 -3.71 -12.54
CA GLN A 155 -11.01 -4.14 -13.75
C GLN A 155 -11.32 -3.24 -14.95
N HIS A 156 -12.58 -2.85 -15.15
CA HIS A 156 -12.97 -1.96 -16.24
C HIS A 156 -12.24 -0.62 -16.13
N ARG A 157 -12.21 0.00 -14.94
CA ARG A 157 -11.46 1.23 -14.70
C ARG A 157 -9.96 1.06 -14.94
N VAL A 158 -9.37 -0.06 -14.49
CA VAL A 158 -7.97 -0.40 -14.77
C VAL A 158 -7.71 -0.45 -16.28
N ARG A 159 -8.58 -1.09 -17.08
CA ARG A 159 -8.43 -1.14 -18.53
C ARG A 159 -8.53 0.23 -19.20
N GLN A 160 -9.37 1.12 -18.69
CA GLN A 160 -9.45 2.50 -19.17
C GLN A 160 -8.15 3.27 -18.90
N VAL A 161 -7.55 3.09 -17.71
CA VAL A 161 -6.22 3.64 -17.40
C VAL A 161 -5.15 3.08 -18.34
N GLU A 162 -5.14 1.76 -18.57
CA GLU A 162 -4.18 1.13 -19.48
C GLU A 162 -4.31 1.65 -20.92
N ALA A 163 -5.55 1.78 -21.41
CA ALA A 163 -5.83 2.31 -22.75
C ALA A 163 -5.41 3.78 -22.90
N ALA A 164 -5.44 4.55 -21.83
CA ALA A 164 -4.96 5.93 -21.80
C ALA A 164 -3.43 6.05 -21.66
N GLY A 165 -2.68 4.94 -21.64
CA GLY A 165 -1.23 4.92 -21.52
C GLY A 165 -0.70 4.78 -20.09
N GLY A 166 -1.58 4.70 -19.09
CA GLY A 166 -1.21 4.57 -17.67
C GLY A 166 -1.12 3.13 -17.18
N GLY A 167 -0.76 2.97 -15.91
CA GLY A 167 -0.83 1.71 -15.19
C GLY A 167 -1.68 1.88 -13.94
N ALA A 168 -2.50 0.90 -13.59
CA ALA A 168 -3.26 0.93 -12.35
C ALA A 168 -3.17 -0.40 -11.61
N LYS A 169 -3.19 -0.34 -10.28
CA LYS A 169 -3.16 -1.52 -9.41
C LYS A 169 -3.92 -1.25 -8.12
N ILE A 170 -4.74 -2.19 -7.66
CA ILE A 170 -5.37 -2.09 -6.34
C ILE A 170 -4.31 -2.22 -5.21
N SER A 171 -4.58 -1.59 -4.08
CA SER A 171 -3.76 -1.68 -2.86
C SER A 171 -4.59 -2.22 -1.70
N GLY A 172 -4.06 -3.23 -1.00
CA GLY A 172 -4.77 -3.99 0.02
C GLY A 172 -5.23 -5.36 -0.50
N ALA A 173 -6.19 -5.96 0.21
CA ALA A 173 -6.68 -7.31 -0.08
C ALA A 173 -7.51 -7.39 -1.37
N GLY A 174 -8.12 -6.28 -1.78
CA GLY A 174 -9.11 -6.26 -2.85
C GLY A 174 -10.50 -6.67 -2.37
N SER A 175 -11.33 -7.13 -3.29
CA SER A 175 -12.69 -7.62 -3.01
C SER A 175 -13.03 -8.76 -3.97
N LEU A 176 -13.87 -9.69 -3.52
CA LEU A 176 -14.35 -10.80 -4.35
C LEU A 176 -15.55 -10.38 -5.20
N SER A 177 -16.32 -9.41 -4.70
CA SER A 177 -17.52 -8.89 -5.35
C SER A 177 -17.71 -7.39 -5.07
N GLY A 178 -18.78 -6.82 -5.62
CA GLY A 178 -19.14 -5.42 -5.41
C GLY A 178 -18.34 -4.42 -6.26
N PRO A 179 -18.67 -3.13 -6.19
CA PRO A 179 -18.13 -2.13 -7.13
C PRO A 179 -16.73 -1.63 -6.76
N GLY A 180 -16.22 -1.93 -5.55
CA GLY A 180 -15.01 -1.35 -4.99
C GLY A 180 -14.04 -2.39 -4.43
N ALA A 181 -12.76 -2.02 -4.40
CA ALA A 181 -11.66 -2.85 -3.92
C ALA A 181 -10.70 -2.07 -2.99
N GLY A 182 -11.19 -0.97 -2.40
CA GLY A 182 -10.38 -0.05 -1.62
C GLY A 182 -9.59 0.91 -2.52
N SER A 183 -8.30 1.08 -2.23
CA SER A 183 -7.48 2.07 -2.92
C SER A 183 -6.99 1.56 -4.28
N LEU A 184 -7.02 2.42 -5.30
CA LEU A 184 -6.47 2.20 -6.62
C LEU A 184 -5.28 3.13 -6.84
N LEU A 185 -4.09 2.56 -6.93
CA LEU A 185 -2.88 3.27 -7.32
C LEU A 185 -2.87 3.42 -8.85
N VAL A 186 -2.68 4.64 -9.32
CA VAL A 186 -2.60 5.00 -10.74
C VAL A 186 -1.25 5.65 -11.01
N TYR A 187 -0.58 5.22 -12.07
CA TYR A 187 0.65 5.80 -12.57
C TYR A 187 0.43 6.28 -14.02
N HIS A 188 0.92 7.47 -14.33
CA HIS A 188 1.02 7.94 -15.70
C HIS A 188 2.30 8.78 -15.88
N PRO A 189 3.04 8.63 -16.99
CA PRO A 189 4.24 9.43 -17.29
C PRO A 189 4.02 10.94 -17.19
N LYS A 190 2.81 11.36 -17.57
CA LYS A 190 2.30 12.73 -17.53
C LYS A 190 1.18 12.82 -16.48
N PRO A 191 1.48 13.08 -15.19
CA PRO A 191 0.49 13.02 -14.12
C PRO A 191 -0.71 13.95 -14.34
N GLU A 192 -0.50 15.08 -15.01
CA GLU A 192 -1.54 16.05 -15.39
C GLU A 192 -2.61 15.44 -16.32
N ALA A 193 -2.29 14.38 -17.06
CA ALA A 193 -3.27 13.69 -17.90
C ALA A 193 -4.34 12.99 -17.05
N VAL A 194 -3.97 12.49 -15.86
CA VAL A 194 -4.85 11.75 -14.95
C VAL A 194 -5.99 12.62 -14.45
N ASP A 195 -5.73 13.91 -14.24
CA ASP A 195 -6.70 14.89 -13.73
C ASP A 195 -7.90 15.10 -14.65
N HIS A 196 -7.73 14.81 -15.94
CA HIS A 196 -8.72 15.06 -16.98
C HIS A 196 -9.48 13.80 -17.41
N TRP A 197 -9.22 12.64 -16.80
CA TRP A 197 -9.85 11.39 -17.20
C TRP A 197 -11.28 11.29 -16.62
N PRO A 198 -12.33 11.31 -17.47
CA PRO A 198 -13.71 11.32 -16.99
C PRO A 198 -14.06 10.05 -16.21
N PHE A 199 -13.44 8.91 -16.55
CA PHE A 199 -13.66 7.63 -15.88
C PHE A 199 -13.00 7.50 -14.50
N LEU A 200 -12.20 8.47 -14.06
CA LEU A 200 -11.72 8.56 -12.68
C LEU A 200 -12.36 9.72 -11.91
N SER A 201 -13.07 10.62 -12.59
CA SER A 201 -13.66 11.83 -11.98
C SER A 201 -14.70 11.55 -10.89
N GLU A 202 -15.35 10.39 -10.95
CA GLU A 202 -16.31 9.93 -9.93
C GLU A 202 -15.63 9.39 -8.67
N LEU A 203 -14.34 9.04 -8.75
CA LEU A 203 -13.60 8.48 -7.64
C LEU A 203 -13.01 9.60 -6.78
N ARG A 204 -13.05 9.42 -5.47
CA ARG A 204 -12.37 10.33 -4.55
C ARG A 204 -10.87 10.16 -4.71
N ARG A 205 -10.16 11.21 -5.10
CA ARG A 205 -8.69 11.27 -5.08
C ARG A 205 -8.18 11.51 -3.65
N PHE A 206 -7.17 10.77 -3.25
CA PHE A 206 -6.44 11.07 -2.01
C PHE A 206 -5.37 12.14 -2.30
N GLN A 207 -5.38 13.22 -1.52
CA GLN A 207 -4.35 14.26 -1.53
C GLN A 207 -3.32 13.94 -0.45
N VAL A 208 -2.47 12.94 -0.71
CA VAL A 208 -1.43 12.50 0.23
C VAL A 208 -0.08 12.40 -0.48
N PRO A 209 1.02 12.85 0.15
CA PRO A 209 2.34 12.59 -0.39
C PRO A 209 2.67 11.10 -0.32
N PHE A 210 3.45 10.61 -1.28
CA PHE A 210 4.04 9.27 -1.21
C PHE A 210 5.39 9.33 -0.50
N ALA A 211 5.73 8.25 0.20
CA ALA A 211 7.02 8.08 0.88
C ALA A 211 7.33 9.14 1.96
N ASP A 212 6.31 9.57 2.73
CA ASP A 212 6.47 10.50 3.85
C ASP A 212 7.22 9.85 5.04
N ALA A 213 7.64 10.68 6.00
CA ALA A 213 8.29 10.25 7.22
C ALA A 213 7.41 9.31 8.05
N GLY A 214 8.06 8.44 8.82
CA GLY A 214 7.39 7.56 9.78
C GLY A 214 6.82 8.31 10.99
N VAL A 215 6.50 7.56 12.03
CA VAL A 215 5.96 8.12 13.29
C VAL A 215 6.86 9.22 13.85
N ARG A 216 6.24 10.32 14.31
CA ARG A 216 6.93 11.48 14.88
C ARG A 216 6.20 11.99 16.12
N VAL A 217 6.97 12.53 17.06
CA VAL A 217 6.45 13.29 18.21
C VAL A 217 6.59 14.76 17.89
N GLU A 218 5.48 15.47 17.84
CA GLU A 218 5.46 16.91 17.64
C GLU A 218 5.36 17.63 18.97
N ALA A 219 6.06 18.75 19.12
CA ALA A 219 5.81 19.67 20.23
C ALA A 219 4.39 20.23 20.06
N PRO A 220 3.65 20.52 21.15
CA PRO A 220 2.36 21.18 21.04
C PRO A 220 2.51 22.47 20.24
N LEU A 221 1.60 22.69 19.28
CA LEU A 221 1.52 23.96 18.59
C LEU A 221 1.36 25.07 19.65
N PRO A 222 2.07 26.20 19.51
CA PRO A 222 1.89 27.31 20.43
C PRO A 222 0.40 27.64 20.50
N SER A 223 -0.15 27.64 21.71
CA SER A 223 -1.53 28.05 21.95
C SER A 223 -1.73 29.41 21.30
N SER A 224 -2.78 29.56 20.49
CA SER A 224 -3.21 30.84 19.98
C SER A 224 -3.75 31.68 21.14
N GLU A 225 -2.85 32.16 22.00
CA GLU A 225 -3.14 33.26 22.92
C GLU A 225 -3.20 34.54 22.08
N ASN A 226 -4.34 34.75 21.43
CA ASN A 226 -4.80 36.06 21.00
C ASN A 226 -6.32 36.10 21.20
N GLY A 227 -6.71 35.91 22.45
CA GLY A 227 -7.99 36.35 22.99
C GLY A 227 -7.69 37.15 24.25
N GLN A 228 -7.06 38.31 24.09
CA GLN A 228 -7.01 39.29 25.18
C GLN A 228 -8.42 39.87 25.40
N PRO A 229 -8.73 40.22 26.67
CA PRO A 229 -10.09 40.45 27.17
C PRO A 229 -10.82 41.67 26.61
#